data_AF-A0A9W9NTY9-F1
#
_entry.id   AF-A0A9W9NTY9-F1
#
_cell.length_a   1.000
_cell.length_b   1.000
_cell.length_c   1.000
_cell.angle_alpha   90.00
_cell.angle_beta   90.00
_cell.angle_gamma   90.00
#
_symmetry.space_group_name_H-M   'P 1'
#
loop_
_entity.id
_entity.type
_entity.pdbx_description
1 polymer ?
#
loop_
_entity_poly.entity_id
_entity_poly.type
_entity_poly.pdbx_seq_one_letter_code
_entity_poly.pdbx_strand_id
1 'polypeptide(L)'
;MRTNGLLELFHIHGTEKEGASREGGTSTGNVPPNLGFAHLGFSVPDVQAAVERLRDAGVEILKDVGVCSRETVPLSEWEAGRGVGVGEIHEKYAWFFEKFAMVADPVSMLNFVCGEWGSLTFLQDGYMIELTQSV
;
A
#
# COMPACT_ATOMS: atom_id res chain seq x y z
N MET A 1 -25.42 -8.05 1.34
CA MET A 1 -25.46 -6.57 1.17
C MET A 1 -24.05 -6.15 0.83
N ARG A 2 -23.78 -5.64 -0.39
CA ARG A 2 -22.44 -5.15 -0.76
C ARG A 2 -22.34 -3.70 -0.30
N THR A 3 -21.45 -3.42 0.65
CA THR A 3 -21.13 -2.05 1.05
C THR A 3 -20.08 -1.54 0.08
N ASN A 4 -20.38 -0.48 -0.66
CA ASN A 4 -19.37 0.18 -1.47
C ASN A 4 -18.38 0.87 -0.52
N GLY A 5 -17.09 0.53 -0.63
CA GLY A 5 -16.05 1.26 0.09
C GLY A 5 -15.88 2.66 -0.50
N LEU A 6 -15.77 3.67 0.36
CA LEU A 6 -15.41 5.04 -0.02
C LEU A 6 -14.01 5.32 0.50
N LEU A 7 -13.07 5.61 -0.40
CA LEU A 7 -11.78 6.18 -0.07
C LEU A 7 -11.80 7.65 -0.46
N GLU A 8 -11.67 8.54 0.52
CA GLU A 8 -11.54 9.98 0.30
C GLU A 8 -10.10 10.40 0.54
N LEU A 9 -9.50 11.02 -0.48
CA LEU A 9 -8.19 11.65 -0.39
C LEU A 9 -8.41 13.14 -0.61
N PHE A 10 -7.97 13.96 0.34
CA PHE A 10 -8.09 15.41 0.25
C PHE A 10 -6.70 16.03 0.17
N HIS A 11 -6.57 17.01 -0.72
CA HIS A 11 -5.36 17.81 -0.86
C HIS A 11 -5.62 19.20 -0.26
N ILE A 12 -4.81 19.60 0.71
CA ILE A 12 -4.84 20.96 1.26
C ILE A 12 -3.97 21.85 0.38
N HIS A 13 -4.58 22.73 -0.39
CA HIS A 13 -3.85 23.67 -1.23
C HIS A 13 -2.85 24.52 -0.43
N GLY A 14 -1.63 24.65 -0.94
CA GLY A 14 -0.51 25.35 -0.30
C GLY A 14 0.45 24.42 0.45
N THR A 15 0.06 23.16 0.71
CA THR A 15 0.94 22.17 1.35
C THR A 15 1.98 21.56 0.41
N GLU A 16 1.81 21.72 -0.90
CA GLU A 16 2.77 21.33 -1.94
C GLU A 16 4.03 22.22 -2.00
N LYS A 17 4.00 23.39 -1.35
CA LYS A 17 5.11 24.34 -1.36
C LYS A 17 6.24 23.90 -0.42
N GLU A 18 7.48 24.16 -0.82
CA GLU A 18 8.66 23.86 0.00
C GLU A 18 8.56 24.52 1.38
N GLY A 19 8.69 23.72 2.43
CA GLY A 19 8.65 24.17 3.82
C GLY A 19 7.26 24.19 4.47
N ALA A 20 6.16 24.11 3.71
CA ALA A 20 4.80 24.06 4.28
C ALA A 20 4.52 22.80 5.13
N SER A 21 5.31 21.74 4.90
CA SER A 21 5.28 20.46 5.61
C SER A 21 6.29 20.35 6.76
N ARG A 22 7.12 21.39 7.01
CA ARG A 22 8.14 21.38 8.06
C ARG A 22 7.69 22.26 9.24
N GLU A 23 7.50 21.60 10.39
CA GLU A 23 7.02 22.14 11.68
C GLU A 23 5.61 22.76 11.67
N GLY A 24 4.62 22.00 12.15
CA GLY A 24 3.21 22.41 12.23
C GLY A 24 2.38 22.14 10.96
N GLY A 25 3.02 21.70 9.88
CA GLY A 25 2.38 21.28 8.63
C GLY A 25 1.82 19.85 8.64
N THR A 26 1.03 19.52 7.63
CA THR A 26 0.46 18.17 7.43
C THR A 26 1.57 17.16 7.08
N SER A 27 1.59 16.01 7.76
CA SER A 27 2.52 14.93 7.45
C SER A 27 2.16 14.28 6.11
N THR A 28 3.16 14.03 5.26
CA THR A 28 2.98 13.32 3.98
C THR A 28 2.94 11.80 4.14
N GLY A 29 3.36 11.28 5.29
CA GLY A 29 3.48 9.83 5.49
C GLY A 29 4.75 9.20 4.90
N ASN A 30 5.59 9.97 4.21
CA ASN A 30 6.75 9.42 3.48
C ASN A 30 8.06 9.51 4.25
N VAL A 31 8.08 10.26 5.35
CA VAL A 31 9.32 10.59 6.04
C VAL A 31 9.19 10.16 7.50
N PRO A 32 10.16 9.39 8.02
CA PRO A 32 10.20 9.08 9.44
C PRO A 32 10.22 10.33 10.33
N PRO A 33 9.65 10.27 11.54
CA PRO A 33 9.02 9.10 12.17
C PRO A 33 7.53 8.91 11.79
N ASN A 34 6.95 9.84 11.02
CA ASN A 34 5.52 9.90 10.76
C ASN A 34 5.17 9.15 9.46
N LEU A 35 5.50 7.85 9.41
CA LEU A 35 5.16 7.00 8.28
C LEU A 35 3.64 6.88 8.11
N GLY A 36 3.18 6.90 6.86
CA GLY A 36 1.78 6.87 6.45
C GLY A 36 1.22 5.45 6.36
N PHE A 37 0.14 5.27 5.61
CA PHE A 37 -0.49 3.97 5.42
C PHE A 37 0.41 3.04 4.60
N ALA A 38 0.84 1.91 5.15
CA ALA A 38 1.74 0.97 4.49
C ALA A 38 1.13 0.26 3.25
N HIS A 39 -0.18 0.06 3.24
CA HIS A 39 -0.90 -0.57 2.13
C HIS A 39 -2.34 -0.07 2.05
N LEU A 40 -2.97 -0.27 0.89
CA LEU A 40 -4.40 -0.05 0.67
C LEU A 40 -5.09 -1.37 0.35
N GLY A 41 -6.07 -1.76 1.19
CA GLY A 41 -6.80 -3.02 1.05
C GLY A 41 -8.09 -2.88 0.23
N PHE A 42 -8.27 -3.76 -0.75
CA PHE A 42 -9.53 -3.91 -1.51
C PHE A 42 -10.10 -5.31 -1.32
N SER A 43 -11.39 -5.38 -0.98
CA SER A 43 -12.12 -6.64 -0.99
C SER A 43 -12.69 -6.92 -2.39
N VAL A 44 -12.28 -8.04 -2.97
CA VAL A 44 -12.63 -8.50 -4.32
C VAL A 44 -13.47 -9.77 -4.26
N PRO A 45 -14.37 -9.99 -5.22
CA PRO A 45 -15.25 -11.17 -5.22
C PRO A 45 -14.52 -12.49 -5.49
N ASP A 46 -13.32 -12.45 -6.06
CA ASP A 46 -12.45 -13.60 -6.27
C ASP A 46 -11.00 -13.11 -6.28
N VAL A 47 -10.25 -13.44 -5.23
CA VAL A 47 -8.86 -12.98 -5.07
C VAL A 47 -7.91 -13.63 -6.09
N GLN A 48 -8.10 -14.91 -6.40
CA GLN A 48 -7.26 -15.64 -7.35
C GLN A 48 -7.44 -15.05 -8.76
N ALA A 49 -8.70 -14.86 -9.17
CA ALA A 49 -9.00 -14.24 -10.46
C ALA A 49 -8.54 -12.78 -10.52
N ALA A 50 -8.54 -12.05 -9.40
CA ALA A 50 -8.04 -10.67 -9.36
C ALA A 50 -6.52 -10.59 -9.52
N VAL A 51 -5.79 -11.45 -8.83
CA VAL A 51 -4.32 -11.56 -8.96
C VAL A 51 -3.93 -11.94 -10.38
N GLU A 52 -4.62 -12.90 -10.99
CA GLU A 52 -4.31 -13.30 -12.37
C GLU A 52 -4.51 -12.16 -13.37
N ARG A 53 -5.61 -11.40 -13.25
CA ARG A 53 -5.83 -10.21 -14.09
C ARG A 53 -4.73 -9.16 -13.94
N LEU A 54 -4.21 -8.98 -12.72
CA LEU A 54 -3.13 -8.04 -12.46
C LEU A 54 -1.79 -8.54 -13.01
N ARG A 55 -1.53 -9.84 -12.88
CA ARG A 55 -0.38 -10.51 -13.47
C ARG A 55 -0.38 -10.37 -15.00
N ASP A 56 -1.52 -10.62 -15.64
CA ASP A 56 -1.71 -10.44 -17.09
C ASP A 56 -1.50 -8.98 -17.54
N ALA A 57 -1.83 -8.02 -16.67
CA ALA A 57 -1.60 -6.60 -16.89
C ALA A 57 -0.15 -6.14 -16.60
N GLY A 58 0.75 -7.06 -16.20
CA GLY A 58 2.15 -6.75 -15.91
C GLY A 58 2.40 -6.14 -14.53
N VAL A 59 1.45 -6.24 -13.61
CA VAL A 59 1.62 -5.78 -12.23
C VAL A 59 2.48 -6.79 -11.46
N GLU A 60 3.47 -6.28 -10.73
CA GLU A 60 4.34 -7.11 -9.90
C GLU A 60 3.59 -7.67 -8.69
N ILE A 61 3.67 -8.99 -8.49
CA ILE A 61 3.10 -9.68 -7.33
C ILE A 61 4.17 -9.78 -6.26
N LEU A 62 4.02 -9.02 -5.18
CA LEU A 62 4.97 -8.99 -4.06
C LEU A 62 4.74 -10.19 -3.12
N LYS A 63 3.46 -10.54 -2.94
CA LYS A 63 3.02 -11.68 -2.15
C LYS A 63 1.82 -12.33 -2.84
N ASP A 64 1.95 -13.60 -3.17
CA ASP A 64 0.86 -14.35 -3.80
C ASP A 64 -0.15 -14.89 -2.76
N VAL A 65 -1.30 -15.34 -3.26
CA VAL A 65 -2.30 -16.07 -2.47
C VAL A 65 -1.71 -17.43 -2.07
N GLY A 66 -1.96 -17.87 -0.84
CA GLY A 66 -1.41 -19.10 -0.28
C GLY A 66 0.03 -18.98 0.26
N VAL A 67 0.67 -17.82 0.08
CA VAL A 67 2.00 -17.56 0.63
C VAL A 67 1.88 -16.99 2.04
N CYS A 68 2.60 -17.57 2.99
CA CYS A 68 2.76 -17.05 4.35
C CYS A 68 4.23 -17.14 4.74
N SER A 69 5.02 -16.18 4.28
CA SER A 69 6.41 -16.01 4.68
C SER A 69 6.67 -14.57 5.05
N ARG A 70 7.58 -14.35 6.00
CA ARG A 70 7.89 -12.99 6.43
C ARG A 70 8.48 -12.17 5.28
N GLU A 71 9.39 -12.75 4.51
CA GLU A 71 10.14 -12.08 3.43
C GLU A 71 9.25 -11.49 2.35
N THR A 72 8.08 -12.11 2.15
CA THR A 72 7.11 -11.68 1.14
C THR A 72 6.19 -10.58 1.63
N VAL A 73 6.20 -10.26 2.93
CA VAL A 73 5.45 -9.16 3.53
C VAL A 73 6.35 -7.93 3.57
N PRO A 74 6.11 -6.90 2.76
CA PRO A 74 7.05 -5.79 2.68
C PRO A 74 7.03 -4.93 3.95
N LEU A 75 8.20 -4.40 4.29
CA LEU A 75 8.47 -3.62 5.49
C LEU A 75 9.42 -2.49 5.11
N SER A 76 9.20 -1.29 5.66
CA SER A 76 10.10 -0.17 5.39
C SER A 76 11.48 -0.40 6.01
N GLU A 77 12.52 0.13 5.37
CA GLU A 77 13.88 0.09 5.91
C GLU A 77 13.98 0.74 7.30
N TRP A 78 13.17 1.78 7.54
CA TRP A 78 13.14 2.47 8.82
C TRP A 78 12.58 1.60 9.96
N GLU A 79 11.52 0.82 9.69
CA GLU A 79 10.99 -0.14 10.65
C GLU A 79 11.97 -1.30 10.87
N ALA A 80 12.52 -1.83 9.77
CA ALA A 80 13.47 -2.94 9.81
C ALA A 80 14.73 -2.60 10.61
N GLY A 81 15.31 -1.41 10.37
CA GLY A 81 16.49 -0.91 11.07
C GLY A 81 16.29 -0.73 12.58
N ARG A 82 15.04 -0.73 13.06
CA ARG A 82 14.67 -0.65 14.48
C ARG A 82 14.22 -1.99 15.06
N GLY A 83 14.29 -3.08 14.28
CA GLY A 83 13.82 -4.40 14.68
C GLY A 83 12.30 -4.50 14.78
N VAL A 84 11.56 -3.57 14.17
CA VAL A 84 10.09 -3.60 14.16
C VAL A 84 9.63 -4.51 13.04
N GLY A 85 8.79 -5.50 13.38
CA GLY A 85 8.21 -6.39 12.38
C GLY A 85 9.21 -7.29 11.66
N VAL A 86 10.40 -7.54 12.20
CA VAL A 86 11.42 -8.43 11.57
C VAL A 86 11.27 -9.91 11.96
N GLY A 87 10.39 -10.21 12.92
CA GLY A 87 10.16 -11.57 13.41
C GLY A 87 9.30 -12.40 12.46
N GLU A 88 9.32 -13.71 12.69
CA GLU A 88 8.47 -14.68 11.99
C GLU A 88 6.97 -14.39 12.19
N ILE A 89 6.18 -14.72 11.17
CA ILE A 89 4.73 -14.66 11.25
C ILE A 89 4.27 -15.73 12.26
N HIS A 90 3.58 -15.29 13.30
CA HIS A 90 3.07 -16.19 14.31
C HIS A 90 2.02 -17.15 13.70
N GLU A 91 2.11 -18.45 13.97
CA GLU A 91 1.30 -19.55 13.39
C GLU A 91 -0.22 -19.27 13.34
N LYS A 92 -0.77 -18.65 14.37
CA LYS A 92 -2.19 -18.25 14.47
C LYS A 92 -2.64 -17.25 13.42
N TYR A 93 -1.72 -16.60 12.72
CA TYR A 93 -2.01 -15.68 11.61
C TYR A 93 -1.74 -16.31 10.25
N ALA A 94 -1.13 -17.50 10.16
CA ALA A 94 -0.78 -18.11 8.88
C ALA A 94 -2.01 -18.28 7.97
N TRP A 95 -3.12 -18.76 8.54
CA TRP A 95 -4.40 -18.90 7.82
C TRP A 95 -4.95 -17.58 7.25
N PHE A 96 -4.59 -16.43 7.84
CA PHE A 96 -4.99 -15.12 7.36
C PHE A 96 -4.04 -14.65 6.25
N PHE A 97 -2.74 -14.79 6.46
CA PHE A 97 -1.72 -14.44 5.45
C PHE A 97 -1.87 -15.24 4.17
N GLU A 98 -2.32 -16.49 4.23
CA GLU A 98 -2.57 -17.31 3.03
C GLU A 98 -3.77 -16.83 2.19
N LYS A 99 -4.66 -15.96 2.70
CA LYS A 99 -5.93 -15.61 2.05
C LYS A 99 -5.92 -14.35 1.22
N PHE A 100 -4.85 -13.56 1.29
CA PHE A 100 -4.74 -12.30 0.54
C PHE A 100 -3.47 -12.27 -0.29
N ALA A 101 -3.46 -11.42 -1.31
CA ALA A 101 -2.28 -11.12 -2.09
C ALA A 101 -1.87 -9.66 -1.90
N MET A 102 -0.58 -9.38 -2.06
CA MET A 102 -0.04 -8.03 -2.13
C MET A 102 0.60 -7.83 -3.50
N VAL A 103 0.24 -6.73 -4.14
CA VAL A 103 0.80 -6.35 -5.44
C VAL A 103 1.45 -4.99 -5.33
N ALA A 104 2.49 -4.77 -6.12
CA ALA A 104 3.09 -3.45 -6.24
C ALA A 104 2.09 -2.50 -6.88
N ASP A 105 2.06 -1.24 -6.44
CA ASP A 105 1.35 -0.20 -7.17
C ASP A 105 2.08 0.07 -8.49
N PRO A 106 1.46 -0.22 -9.66
CA PRO A 106 2.08 0.00 -10.97
C PRO A 106 2.31 1.49 -11.27
N VAL A 107 1.68 2.40 -10.52
CA VAL A 107 1.74 3.86 -10.73
C VAL A 107 2.72 4.54 -9.77
N SER A 108 3.41 3.80 -8.90
CA SER A 108 4.44 4.35 -7.99
C SER A 108 5.65 5.02 -8.69
N MET A 109 5.77 4.92 -10.03
CA MET A 109 6.68 5.72 -10.86
C MET A 109 6.01 6.74 -11.79
N LEU A 110 4.67 6.81 -11.86
CA LEU A 110 3.94 7.76 -12.69
C LEU A 110 3.12 8.68 -11.79
N ASN A 111 3.43 9.98 -11.82
CA ASN A 111 2.59 11.00 -11.20
C ASN A 111 1.11 10.75 -11.53
N PHE A 112 0.25 10.69 -10.51
CA PHE A 112 -1.19 10.75 -10.74
C PHE A 112 -1.48 12.18 -11.25
N VAL A 113 -1.52 12.36 -12.57
CA VAL A 113 -1.87 13.63 -13.20
C VAL A 113 -3.38 13.65 -13.38
N CYS A 114 -4.08 14.28 -12.43
CA CYS A 114 -5.47 14.66 -12.59
C CYS A 114 -5.53 16.03 -13.29
N GLY A 115 -5.40 16.05 -14.63
CA GLY A 115 -5.48 17.29 -15.42
C GLY A 115 -4.42 18.35 -15.09
N GLU A 116 -4.58 19.56 -15.65
CA GLU A 116 -3.61 20.69 -15.60
C GLU A 116 -3.33 21.26 -14.19
N TRP A 117 -3.75 20.59 -13.11
CA TRP A 117 -3.62 21.08 -11.73
C TRP A 117 -2.86 20.08 -10.87
N GLY A 118 -1.54 20.16 -10.92
CA GLY A 118 -0.63 19.58 -9.92
C GLY A 118 -0.46 18.06 -9.98
N SER A 119 0.78 17.60 -9.84
CA SER A 119 1.12 16.19 -9.68
C SER A 119 0.83 15.75 -8.24
N LEU A 120 0.01 14.71 -8.05
CA LEU A 120 -0.03 13.98 -6.79
C LEU A 120 0.95 12.81 -6.91
N THR A 121 2.16 12.98 -6.37
CA THR A 121 3.16 11.92 -6.30
C THR A 121 2.79 11.02 -5.13
N PHE A 122 2.24 9.85 -5.43
CA PHE A 122 2.15 8.78 -4.44
C PHE A 122 3.55 8.17 -4.27
N LEU A 123 4.31 8.83 -3.37
CA LEU A 123 5.20 8.27 -2.36
C LEU A 123 6.34 7.35 -2.83
N GLN A 124 7.56 7.70 -2.40
CA GLN A 124 8.80 7.37 -3.09
C GLN A 124 9.39 5.99 -2.76
N ASP A 125 8.84 5.21 -1.82
CA ASP A 125 9.44 3.93 -1.41
C ASP A 125 8.38 2.93 -0.88
N GLY A 126 7.87 2.04 -1.74
CA GLY A 126 7.38 0.72 -1.29
C GLY A 126 5.89 0.55 -0.90
N TYR A 127 4.96 1.32 -1.46
CA TYR A 127 3.52 1.15 -1.17
C TYR A 127 2.86 0.08 -2.05
N MET A 128 1.89 -0.63 -1.46
CA MET A 128 1.30 -1.85 -2.02
C MET A 128 -0.22 -1.88 -1.92
N ILE A 129 -0.83 -2.68 -2.80
CA ILE A 129 -2.25 -2.96 -2.77
C ILE A 129 -2.47 -4.36 -2.19
N GLU A 130 -3.26 -4.45 -1.12
CA GLU A 130 -3.72 -5.71 -0.55
C GLU A 130 -5.07 -6.11 -1.17
N LEU A 131 -5.18 -7.35 -1.63
CA LEU A 131 -6.42 -7.91 -2.16
C LEU A 131 -6.97 -8.98 -1.24
N THR A 132 -8.18 -8.77 -0.72
CA THR A 132 -8.86 -9.69 0.18
C THR A 132 -10.11 -10.27 -0.46
N GLN A 133 -10.47 -11.50 -0.11
CA GLN A 133 -11.71 -12.11 -0.58
C GLN A 133 -12.92 -11.49 0.14
N SER A 134 -13.89 -10.99 -0.61
CA SER A 134 -15.19 -10.57 -0.06
C SER A 134 -15.99 -11.77 0.44
N VAL A 135 -16.62 -11.62 1.60
CA VAL A 135 -17.55 -12.59 2.21
C VAL A 135 -18.98 -12.45 1.68
#